data_AF-A0A8R1ESL9-F1
#
_entry.id   AF-A0A8R1ESL9-F1
#
_cell.length_a   1.000
_cell.length_b   1.000
_cell.length_c   1.000
_cell.angle_alpha   90.00
_cell.angle_beta   90.00
_cell.angle_gamma   90.00
#
_symmetry.space_group_name_H-M   'P 1'
#
loop_
_entity.id
_entity.type
_entity.pdbx_description
1 polymer ?
#
loop_
_entity_poly.entity_id
_entity_poly.type
_entity_poly.pdbx_seq_one_letter_code
_entity_poly.pdbx_strand_id
1 'polypeptide(L)'
;MPAVAKEDSWAFQPIGSPFPEAPVRAPNQNNQYVALWYKHGKPIHGRAWNNDGVVECSFPYNKAELTGKKDLGGQIQILQYKGDYGSLGYWYEWLPLKQRHENNEGIRELVGCGNSVPVLA
;
A
#
# COMPACT_ATOMS: atom_id res chain seq x y z
N MET A 1 19.11 23.76 1.47
CA MET A 1 17.76 23.52 0.90
C MET A 1 17.21 22.29 1.57
N PRO A 2 15.96 22.27 2.06
CA PRO A 2 15.37 21.02 2.55
C PRO A 2 15.37 19.99 1.42
N ALA A 3 15.67 18.73 1.75
CA ALA A 3 15.63 17.65 0.77
C ALA A 3 14.21 17.50 0.22
N VAL A 4 14.08 17.34 -1.10
CA VAL A 4 12.79 17.10 -1.75
C VAL A 4 12.31 15.70 -1.35
N ALA A 5 11.03 15.58 -0.97
CA ALA A 5 10.42 14.29 -0.65
C ALA A 5 10.48 13.34 -1.86
N LYS A 6 10.85 12.09 -1.63
CA LYS A 6 10.84 11.03 -2.64
C LYS A 6 9.42 10.53 -2.89
N GLU A 7 9.23 9.82 -3.99
CA GLU A 7 7.97 9.13 -4.29
C GLU A 7 7.79 7.85 -3.45
N ASP A 8 6.54 7.42 -3.31
CA ASP A 8 6.16 6.16 -2.68
C ASP A 8 6.83 4.95 -3.35
N SER A 9 7.39 4.05 -2.55
CA SER A 9 8.02 2.83 -3.04
C SER A 9 7.06 1.64 -2.98
N TRP A 10 6.74 1.06 -4.14
CA TRP A 10 5.85 -0.10 -4.29
C TRP A 10 6.64 -1.32 -4.75
N ALA A 11 6.98 -2.23 -3.82
CA ALA A 11 7.75 -3.43 -4.15
C ALA A 11 6.91 -4.50 -4.82
N PHE A 12 7.36 -5.00 -5.97
CA PHE A 12 6.79 -6.19 -6.60
C PHE A 12 6.95 -7.41 -5.69
N GLN A 13 5.84 -8.09 -5.44
CA GLN A 13 5.78 -9.18 -4.49
C GLN A 13 5.00 -10.36 -5.09
N PRO A 14 5.68 -11.50 -5.37
CA PRO A 14 5.02 -12.73 -5.75
C PRO A 14 4.10 -13.24 -4.62
N ILE A 15 2.88 -13.64 -5.00
CA ILE A 15 1.93 -14.26 -4.05
C ILE A 15 2.45 -15.66 -3.69
N GLY A 16 2.43 -16.00 -2.39
CA GLY A 16 3.01 -17.23 -1.86
C GLY A 16 4.53 -17.18 -1.66
N SER A 17 5.12 -15.98 -1.58
CA SER A 17 6.53 -15.78 -1.21
C SER A 17 6.64 -14.87 0.02
N PRO A 18 7.76 -14.88 0.76
CA PRO A 18 7.94 -14.01 1.93
C PRO A 18 7.78 -12.53 1.59
N PHE A 19 7.33 -11.74 2.56
CA PHE A 19 7.17 -10.29 2.42
C PHE A 19 8.47 -9.60 2.02
N PRO A 20 8.39 -8.46 1.30
CA PRO A 20 9.56 -7.65 1.03
C PRO A 20 9.98 -6.91 2.31
N GLU A 21 11.16 -6.28 2.30
CA GLU A 21 11.65 -5.51 3.45
C GLU A 21 10.74 -4.31 3.80
N ALA A 22 10.65 -3.97 5.08
CA ALA A 22 9.95 -2.79 5.59
C ALA A 22 8.54 -2.54 4.99
N PRO A 23 7.64 -3.55 4.99
CA PRO A 23 6.29 -3.39 4.47
C PRO A 23 5.48 -2.47 5.40
N VAL A 24 4.69 -1.57 4.82
CA VAL A 24 3.87 -0.64 5.61
C VAL A 24 2.64 -1.35 6.15
N ARG A 25 2.55 -1.43 7.48
CA ARG A 25 1.44 -2.05 8.21
C ARG A 25 0.28 -1.06 8.39
N ALA A 26 -0.94 -1.56 8.29
CA ALA A 26 -2.14 -0.80 8.67
C ALA A 26 -2.14 -0.51 10.19
N PRO A 27 -2.66 0.64 10.63
CA PRO A 27 -2.66 1.04 12.03
C PRO A 27 -3.57 0.11 12.83
N ASN A 28 -3.17 -0.24 14.05
CA ASN A 28 -3.92 -1.13 14.94
C ASN A 28 -4.24 -2.53 14.37
N GLN A 29 -3.56 -2.93 13.29
CA GLN A 29 -3.65 -4.28 12.73
C GLN A 29 -2.33 -5.00 12.94
N ASN A 30 -2.37 -6.23 13.47
CA ASN A 30 -1.15 -7.00 13.74
C ASN A 30 -0.55 -7.63 12.47
N ASN A 31 -1.38 -8.00 11.51
CA ASN A 31 -0.99 -8.79 10.35
C ASN A 31 -1.67 -8.29 9.06
N GLN A 32 -1.71 -6.97 8.84
CA GLN A 32 -2.31 -6.39 7.65
C GLN A 32 -1.43 -5.30 7.07
N TYR A 33 -1.14 -5.39 5.78
CA TYR A 33 -0.21 -4.52 5.05
C TYR A 33 -0.89 -3.89 3.84
N VAL A 34 -0.42 -2.69 3.46
CA VAL A 34 -0.95 -1.96 2.31
C VAL A 34 -0.47 -2.63 1.01
N ALA A 35 -1.42 -3.03 0.17
CA ALA A 35 -1.14 -3.72 -1.07
C ALA A 35 -1.79 -3.00 -2.27
N LEU A 36 -1.20 -3.17 -3.44
CA LEU A 36 -1.61 -2.59 -4.70
C LEU A 36 -1.61 -3.66 -5.79
N TRP A 37 -2.64 -3.66 -6.62
CA TRP A 37 -2.77 -4.52 -7.78
C TRP A 37 -3.25 -3.71 -8.99
N TYR A 38 -2.87 -4.13 -10.19
CA TYR A 38 -3.30 -3.49 -11.43
C TYR A 38 -4.14 -4.44 -12.27
N LYS A 39 -5.30 -3.97 -12.71
CA LYS A 39 -6.15 -4.67 -13.67
C LYS A 39 -6.43 -3.79 -14.87
N HIS A 40 -5.95 -4.20 -16.04
CA HIS A 40 -6.06 -3.44 -17.30
C HIS A 40 -5.57 -1.98 -17.16
N GLY A 41 -4.41 -1.81 -16.50
CA GLY A 41 -3.81 -0.49 -16.26
C GLY A 41 -4.47 0.34 -15.14
N LYS A 42 -5.53 -0.16 -14.50
CA LYS A 42 -6.17 0.53 -13.38
C LYS A 42 -5.64 0.05 -12.03
N PRO A 43 -5.11 0.95 -11.17
CA PRO A 43 -4.66 0.61 -9.83
C PRO A 43 -5.84 0.32 -8.90
N ILE A 44 -5.69 -0.68 -8.05
CA ILE A 44 -6.66 -1.12 -7.06
C ILE A 44 -5.89 -1.42 -5.78
N HIS A 45 -6.13 -0.62 -4.73
CA HIS A 45 -5.61 -0.91 -3.40
C HIS A 45 -6.38 -2.07 -2.76
N GLY A 46 -5.66 -2.85 -1.96
CA GLY A 46 -6.19 -3.97 -1.19
C GLY A 46 -5.35 -4.19 0.06
N ARG A 47 -5.41 -5.42 0.58
CA ARG A 47 -4.64 -5.82 1.76
C ARG A 47 -3.82 -7.06 1.48
N ALA A 48 -2.67 -7.14 2.14
CA ALA A 48 -1.88 -8.36 2.26
C ALA A 48 -1.71 -8.76 3.72
N TRP A 49 -1.51 -10.04 3.98
CA TRP A 49 -1.20 -10.58 5.31
C TRP A 49 -0.21 -11.73 5.20
N ASN A 50 0.45 -12.03 6.31
CA ASN A 50 1.32 -13.18 6.44
C ASN A 50 0.48 -14.41 6.79
N ASN A 51 0.59 -15.46 5.99
CA ASN A 51 0.14 -16.80 6.33
C ASN A 51 1.33 -17.75 6.20
N ASP A 52 1.76 -18.38 7.29
CA ASP A 52 2.90 -19.31 7.33
C ASP A 52 4.19 -18.79 6.66
N GLY A 53 4.49 -17.51 6.87
CA GLY A 53 5.72 -16.88 6.36
C GLY A 53 5.63 -16.39 4.92
N VAL A 54 4.48 -16.55 4.25
CA VAL A 54 4.27 -16.09 2.87
C VAL A 54 3.15 -15.07 2.75
N VAL A 55 3.19 -14.30 1.66
CA VAL A 55 2.20 -13.29 1.32
C VAL A 55 0.93 -13.93 0.78
N GLU A 56 -0.16 -13.69 1.47
CA GLU A 56 -1.53 -13.77 0.96
C GLU A 56 -2.13 -12.37 0.82
N CYS A 57 -3.20 -12.24 0.03
CA CYS A 57 -3.77 -10.95 -0.26
C CYS A 57 -5.25 -11.01 -0.66
N SER A 58 -5.90 -9.85 -0.64
CA SER A 58 -7.29 -9.68 -1.04
C SER A 58 -7.52 -8.32 -1.67
N PHE A 59 -8.16 -8.32 -2.84
CA PHE A 59 -8.52 -7.13 -3.60
C PHE A 59 -9.99 -7.16 -4.01
N PRO A 60 -10.73 -6.05 -3.83
CA PRO A 60 -12.08 -5.94 -4.38
C PRO A 60 -12.02 -5.67 -5.89
N TYR A 61 -12.68 -6.50 -6.69
CA TYR A 61 -12.81 -6.27 -8.13
C TYR A 61 -14.15 -6.76 -8.65
N ASN A 62 -14.87 -5.89 -9.37
CA ASN A 62 -16.15 -6.22 -10.01
C ASN A 62 -17.16 -6.93 -9.07
N LYS A 63 -17.34 -6.38 -7.85
CA LYS A 63 -18.21 -6.93 -6.78
C LYS A 63 -17.80 -8.31 -6.24
N ALA A 64 -16.60 -8.78 -6.56
CA ALA A 64 -16.01 -10.00 -6.00
C ALA A 64 -14.75 -9.66 -5.19
N GLU A 65 -14.44 -10.55 -4.25
CA GLU A 65 -13.15 -10.59 -3.57
C GLU A 65 -12.19 -11.50 -4.34
N LEU A 66 -11.04 -10.97 -4.74
CA LEU A 66 -9.99 -11.72 -5.42
C LEU A 66 -8.81 -11.96 -4.47
N THR A 67 -8.53 -13.23 -4.19
CA THR A 67 -7.41 -13.67 -3.35
C THR A 67 -6.46 -14.62 -4.08
N GLY A 68 -6.95 -15.25 -5.15
CA GLY A 68 -6.24 -16.30 -5.88
C GLY A 68 -5.06 -15.77 -6.68
N LYS A 69 -3.90 -16.45 -6.56
CA LYS A 69 -2.70 -16.17 -7.35
C LYS A 69 -2.97 -16.14 -8.86
N LYS A 70 -3.86 -17.00 -9.37
CA LYS A 70 -4.25 -17.05 -10.79
C LYS A 70 -5.04 -15.81 -11.21
N ASP A 71 -6.02 -15.40 -10.42
CA ASP A 71 -6.90 -14.27 -10.74
C ASP A 71 -6.17 -12.93 -10.70
N LEU A 72 -5.17 -12.83 -9.81
CA LEU A 72 -4.35 -11.64 -9.60
C LEU A 72 -3.10 -11.58 -10.50
N GLY A 73 -2.85 -12.60 -11.34
CA GLY A 73 -1.71 -12.60 -12.27
C GLY A 73 -0.36 -12.89 -11.62
N GLY A 74 -0.34 -13.59 -10.47
CA GLY A 74 0.86 -14.12 -9.85
C GLY A 74 1.60 -13.20 -8.87
N GLN A 75 1.47 -11.89 -9.05
CA GLN A 75 2.19 -10.87 -8.28
C GLN A 75 1.32 -9.65 -7.99
N ILE A 76 1.63 -9.01 -6.87
CA ILE A 76 1.04 -7.73 -6.43
C ILE A 76 2.18 -6.77 -6.09
N GLN A 77 1.86 -5.58 -5.58
CA GLN A 77 2.82 -4.68 -4.99
C GLN A 77 2.49 -4.43 -3.52
N ILE A 78 3.52 -4.29 -2.68
CA ILE A 78 3.41 -3.95 -1.26
C ILE A 78 4.07 -2.60 -1.04
N LEU A 79 3.40 -1.70 -0.31
CA LEU A 79 3.97 -0.41 0.04
C LEU A 79 5.17 -0.60 0.98
N GLN A 80 6.30 0.04 0.67
CA GLN A 80 7.52 -0.01 1.46
C GLN A 80 7.87 1.34 2.06
N TYR A 81 8.42 1.31 3.26
CA TYR A 81 9.04 2.47 3.89
C TYR A 81 10.45 2.11 4.38
N LYS A 82 11.39 2.05 3.43
CA LYS A 82 12.80 1.70 3.68
C LYS A 82 13.62 2.96 3.95
N GLY A 83 13.71 3.34 5.22
CA GLY A 83 14.48 4.50 5.67
C GLY A 83 13.72 5.27 6.75
N ASP A 84 13.85 6.59 6.70
CA ASP A 84 13.29 7.52 7.66
C ASP A 84 13.04 8.89 6.99
N TYR A 85 12.52 9.84 7.76
CA TYR A 85 12.26 11.19 7.26
C TYR A 85 13.51 11.89 6.71
N GLY A 86 14.69 11.66 7.30
CA GLY A 86 15.94 12.30 6.84
C GLY A 86 16.39 11.80 5.46
N SER A 87 16.13 10.52 5.17
CA SER A 87 16.53 9.86 3.93
C SER A 87 15.46 9.88 2.82
N LEU A 88 14.18 10.01 3.18
CA LEU A 88 13.04 9.96 2.28
C LEU A 88 12.33 11.31 2.11
N GLY A 89 12.45 12.22 3.07
CA GLY A 89 11.78 13.53 3.06
C GLY A 89 10.28 13.49 3.40
N TYR A 90 9.75 12.31 3.75
CA TYR A 90 8.35 12.11 4.16
C TYR A 90 8.25 10.99 5.20
N TRP A 91 7.09 10.87 5.85
CA TRP A 91 6.70 9.74 6.69
C TRP A 91 5.21 9.46 6.49
N TYR A 92 4.75 8.24 6.76
CA TYR A 92 3.34 7.88 6.60
C TYR A 92 2.53 8.11 7.87
N GLU A 93 1.43 8.83 7.72
CA GLU A 93 0.43 9.06 8.76
C GLU A 93 -0.93 8.51 8.32
N TRP A 94 -1.60 7.77 9.19
CA TRP A 94 -2.97 7.34 8.97
C TRP A 94 -3.94 8.34 9.58
N LEU A 95 -4.86 8.87 8.76
CA LEU A 95 -5.82 9.89 9.17
C LEU A 95 -7.25 9.44 8.89
N PRO A 96 -8.25 9.97 9.63
CA PRO A 96 -9.65 9.76 9.29
C PRO A 96 -9.95 10.22 7.86
N LEU A 97 -10.69 9.42 7.09
CA LEU A 97 -11.02 9.72 5.69
C LEU A 97 -11.70 11.09 5.48
N LYS A 98 -12.37 11.60 6.52
CA LYS A 98 -12.99 12.93 6.50
C LYS A 98 -11.95 14.06 6.35
N GLN A 99 -10.73 13.85 6.85
CA GLN A 99 -9.62 14.81 6.80
C GLN A 99 -8.79 14.70 5.51
N ARG A 100 -9.17 13.85 4.54
CA ARG A 100 -8.35 13.62 3.32
C ARG A 100 -8.07 14.87 2.48
N HIS A 101 -8.90 15.90 2.61
CA HIS A 101 -8.75 17.19 1.91
C HIS A 101 -8.12 18.27 2.78
N GLU A 102 -7.91 17.98 4.07
CA GLU A 102 -7.19 18.85 5.00
C GLU A 102 -5.70 18.66 4.74
N ASN A 103 -5.21 19.30 3.69
CA ASN A 103 -3.81 19.21 3.26
C ASN A 103 -2.84 19.99 4.18
N ASN A 104 -3.34 20.61 5.25
CA ASN A 104 -2.59 21.45 6.19
C ASN A 104 -1.61 22.37 5.48
N GLU A 105 -2.10 23.23 4.57
CA GLU A 105 -1.26 24.20 3.84
C GLU A 105 -0.16 23.54 2.98
N GLY A 106 -0.39 22.31 2.50
CA GLY A 106 0.55 21.57 1.65
C GLY A 106 1.57 20.72 2.41
N ILE A 107 1.39 20.54 3.73
CA ILE A 107 2.24 19.67 4.55
C ILE A 107 1.93 18.18 4.30
N ARG A 108 0.74 17.85 3.80
CA ARG A 108 0.28 16.47 3.61
C ARG A 108 -0.09 16.20 2.16
N GLU A 109 0.39 15.06 1.67
CA GLU A 109 0.03 14.49 0.38
C GLU A 109 -0.65 13.13 0.59
N LEU A 110 -1.67 12.84 -0.22
CA LEU A 110 -2.37 11.57 -0.16
C LEU A 110 -1.55 10.49 -0.87
N VAL A 111 -1.23 9.42 -0.15
CA VAL A 111 -0.72 8.19 -0.76
C VAL A 111 -1.76 7.66 -1.73
N GLY A 112 -1.36 7.42 -2.97
CA GLY A 112 -2.27 6.97 -4.00
C GLY A 112 -1.57 6.55 -5.29
N CYS A 113 -2.33 5.84 -6.11
CA CYS A 113 -1.93 5.50 -7.48
C CYS A 113 -3.13 5.79 -8.37
N GLY A 114 -2.98 6.75 -9.29
CA GLY A 114 -4.11 7.26 -10.07
C GLY A 114 -5.28 7.69 -9.17
N ASN A 115 -6.46 7.09 -9.38
CA ASN A 115 -7.67 7.39 -8.61
C ASN A 115 -7.89 6.43 -7.42
N SER A 116 -6.92 5.57 -7.11
CA SER A 116 -7.02 4.61 -6.00
C SER A 116 -6.17 5.08 -4.83
N VAL A 117 -6.77 5.06 -3.63
CA VAL A 117 -6.11 5.38 -2.36
C VAL A 117 -6.36 4.25 -1.36
N PRO A 118 -5.39 3.92 -0.49
CA PRO A 118 -5.60 2.92 0.55
C PRO A 118 -6.54 3.48 1.63
N VAL A 119 -7.57 2.71 1.98
CA VAL A 119 -8.52 3.05 3.05
C VAL A 119 -8.70 1.82 3.93
N LEU A 120 -8.60 2.02 5.24
CA LEU A 120 -8.98 1.01 6.23
C LEU A 120 -10.44 1.24 6.61
N ALA A 121 -11.29 0.24 6.33
CA ALA A 121 -12.72 0.25 6.65
C ALA A 121 -12.98 -0.51 7.95
#